data_AF-A0A926ND78-F1
#
_entry.id   AF-A0A926ND78-F1
#
_cell.length_a   1.000
_cell.length_b   1.000
_cell.length_c   1.000
_cell.angle_alpha   90.00
_cell.angle_beta   90.00
_cell.angle_gamma   90.00
#
_symmetry.space_group_name_H-M   'P 1'
#
loop_
_entity.id
_entity.type
_entity.pdbx_description
1 polymer ?
#
loop_
_entity_poly.entity_id
_entity_poly.type
_entity_poly.pdbx_seq_one_letter_code
_entity_poly.pdbx_strand_id
1 'polypeptide(L)'
;MNYITQEEVDNTFLGQVAEKEQFIEENKEEWLKIGSELQNKRLELGISVSQLSKLLGTSDTRIRNFESGEPVMMSNHLISTYKLALELTKMKQEQKLANFTL
;
A
#
# COMPACT_ATOMS: atom_id res chain seq x y z
N MET A 1 -0.39 -42.66 15.09
CA MET A 1 -0.41 -41.18 15.14
C MET A 1 0.98 -40.73 15.56
N ASN A 2 1.72 -40.05 14.67
CA ASN A 2 2.94 -39.35 15.08
C ASN A 2 2.51 -38.00 15.65
N TYR A 3 2.81 -37.78 16.93
CA TYR A 3 2.60 -36.50 17.58
C TYR A 3 3.87 -35.68 17.43
N ILE A 4 3.73 -34.47 16.88
CA ILE A 4 4.81 -33.48 16.77
C ILE A 4 5.11 -32.98 18.19
N THR A 5 6.38 -32.87 18.53
CA THR A 5 6.83 -32.38 19.84
C THR A 5 6.66 -30.86 19.96
N GLN A 6 6.50 -30.34 21.18
CA GLN A 6 6.39 -28.89 21.41
C GLN A 6 7.62 -28.14 20.89
N GLU A 7 8.81 -28.73 21.00
CA GLU A 7 10.07 -28.19 20.51
C GLU A 7 10.10 -28.09 18.96
N GLU A 8 9.54 -29.06 18.25
CA GLU A 8 9.40 -29.01 16.79
C GLU A 8 8.39 -27.92 16.35
N VAL A 9 7.32 -27.69 17.12
CA VAL A 9 6.36 -26.61 16.87
C VAL A 9 7.02 -25.24 17.07
N ASP A 10 7.74 -25.05 18.18
CA ASP A 10 8.39 -23.79 18.52
C ASP A 10 9.50 -23.42 17.52
N ASN A 11 10.31 -24.40 17.10
CA ASN A 11 11.34 -24.21 16.08
C ASN A 11 10.76 -23.86 14.70
N THR A 12 9.64 -24.51 14.32
CA THR A 12 8.95 -24.21 13.05
C THR A 12 8.40 -22.79 13.06
N PHE A 13 7.81 -22.35 14.18
CA PHE A 13 7.29 -21.00 14.33
C PHE A 13 8.40 -19.94 14.27
N LEU A 14 9.51 -20.15 14.98
CA LEU A 14 10.66 -19.24 14.98
C LEU A 14 11.26 -19.06 13.57
N GLY A 15 11.36 -20.14 12.79
CA GLY A 15 11.82 -20.07 11.40
C GLY A 15 10.93 -19.19 10.52
N GLN A 16 9.61 -19.33 10.63
CA GLN A 16 8.65 -18.51 9.87
C GLN A 16 8.71 -17.02 10.22
N VAL A 17 8.94 -16.69 11.49
CA VAL A 17 9.08 -15.29 11.94
C VAL A 17 10.34 -14.67 11.34
N ALA A 18 11.48 -15.38 11.41
CA ALA A 18 12.74 -14.90 10.86
C ALA A 18 12.68 -14.68 9.34
N GLU A 19 12.09 -15.62 8.60
CA GLU A 19 11.89 -15.49 7.14
C GLU A 19 11.03 -14.26 6.80
N LYS A 20 9.97 -14.03 7.57
CA LYS A 20 9.09 -12.87 7.36
C LYS A 20 9.81 -11.55 7.66
N GLU A 21 10.59 -11.47 8.73
CA GLU A 21 11.35 -10.27 9.10
C GLU A 21 12.40 -9.95 8.05
N GLN A 22 13.14 -10.95 7.59
CA GLN A 22 14.12 -10.80 6.52
C GLN A 22 13.45 -10.30 5.23
N PHE A 23 12.33 -10.90 4.83
CA PHE A 23 11.58 -10.46 3.67
C PHE A 23 11.11 -8.99 3.79
N ILE A 24 10.65 -8.58 4.97
CA ILE A 24 10.26 -7.18 5.21
C ILE A 24 11.46 -6.25 5.05
N GLU A 25 12.61 -6.60 5.63
CA GLU A 25 13.80 -5.75 5.59
C GLU A 25 14.35 -5.61 4.16
N GLU A 26 14.40 -6.71 3.41
CA GLU A 26 14.87 -6.72 2.01
C GLU A 26 14.03 -5.85 1.07
N ASN A 27 12.72 -5.71 1.36
CA ASN A 27 11.78 -4.99 0.50
C ASN A 27 11.46 -3.57 0.99
N LYS A 28 11.90 -3.20 2.20
CA LYS A 28 11.53 -1.96 2.88
C LYS A 28 11.86 -0.71 2.09
N GLU A 29 13.04 -0.65 1.49
CA GLU A 29 13.49 0.49 0.69
C GLU A 29 12.62 0.67 -0.56
N GLU A 30 12.30 -0.43 -1.26
CA GLU A 30 11.43 -0.39 -2.43
C GLU A 30 10.01 0.05 -2.05
N TRP A 31 9.45 -0.49 -0.96
CA TRP A 31 8.12 -0.11 -0.49
C TRP A 31 8.04 1.36 -0.10
N LEU A 32 9.04 1.89 0.61
CA LEU A 32 9.11 3.30 0.96
C LEU A 32 9.20 4.18 -0.30
N LYS A 33 10.01 3.79 -1.28
CA LYS A 33 10.12 4.51 -2.55
C LYS A 33 8.78 4.56 -3.28
N ILE A 34 8.13 3.42 -3.48
CA ILE A 34 6.84 3.34 -4.17
C ILE A 34 5.75 4.11 -3.41
N GLY A 35 5.70 3.95 -2.08
CA GLY A 35 4.74 4.61 -1.21
C GLY A 35 4.87 6.13 -1.25
N SER A 36 6.09 6.65 -1.12
CA SER A 36 6.36 8.08 -1.17
C SER A 36 6.10 8.71 -2.54
N GLU A 37 6.44 8.03 -3.64
CA GLU A 37 6.11 8.49 -5.00
C GLU A 37 4.59 8.63 -5.21
N LEU A 38 3.80 7.67 -4.72
CA LEU A 38 2.34 7.71 -4.83
C LEU A 38 1.73 8.76 -3.89
N GLN A 39 2.29 8.93 -2.68
CA GLN A 39 1.92 9.99 -1.76
C GLN A 39 2.10 11.37 -2.40
N ASN A 40 3.26 11.62 -3.02
CA ASN A 40 3.55 12.90 -3.67
C ASN A 40 2.52 13.21 -4.76
N LYS A 41 2.25 12.25 -5.65
CA LYS A 41 1.22 12.40 -6.69
C LYS A 41 -0.19 12.64 -6.12
N ARG A 42 -0.53 11.97 -5.01
CA ARG A 42 -1.80 12.19 -4.31
C ARG A 42 -1.90 13.63 -3.80
N LEU A 43 -0.83 14.13 -3.20
CA LEU A 43 -0.76 15.50 -2.65
C LEU A 43 -0.79 16.56 -3.76
N GLU A 44 -0.10 16.33 -4.88
CA GLU A 44 -0.14 17.19 -6.07
C GLU A 44 -1.57 17.33 -6.63
N LEU A 45 -2.35 16.24 -6.61
CA LEU A 45 -3.75 16.24 -7.03
C LEU A 45 -4.71 16.79 -5.96
N GLY A 46 -4.22 17.18 -4.79
CA GLY A 46 -5.02 17.72 -3.70
C GLY A 46 -5.94 16.70 -3.03
N ILE A 47 -5.61 15.40 -3.11
CA ILE A 47 -6.44 14.32 -2.56
C ILE A 47 -5.99 14.02 -1.12
N SER A 48 -6.92 14.07 -0.17
CA SER A 48 -6.65 13.62 1.21
C SER A 48 -6.66 12.09 1.31
N VAL A 49 -5.98 11.54 2.33
CA VAL A 49 -6.03 10.10 2.63
C VAL A 49 -7.47 9.61 2.79
N SER A 50 -8.34 10.39 3.45
CA SER A 50 -9.74 10.02 3.68
C SER A 50 -10.58 9.97 2.39
N GLN A 51 -10.27 10.83 1.41
CA GLN A 51 -10.93 10.77 0.11
C GLN A 51 -10.47 9.54 -0.68
N LEU A 52 -9.17 9.27 -0.67
CA LEU A 52 -8.63 8.10 -1.37
C LEU A 52 -9.10 6.78 -0.75
N SER A 53 -9.15 6.69 0.58
CA SER A 53 -9.61 5.50 1.30
C SER A 53 -11.07 5.15 0.96
N LYS A 54 -11.95 6.15 0.91
CA LYS A 54 -13.33 6.00 0.46
C LYS A 54 -13.42 5.56 -1.00
N LEU A 55 -12.59 6.12 -1.88
CA LEU A 55 -12.56 5.76 -3.30
C LEU A 55 -12.09 4.31 -3.52
N LEU A 56 -11.10 3.87 -2.75
CA LEU A 56 -10.50 2.53 -2.87
C LEU A 56 -11.21 1.46 -2.03
N GLY A 57 -12.15 1.82 -1.16
CA GLY A 57 -12.81 0.89 -0.25
C GLY A 57 -11.84 0.25 0.76
N THR A 58 -10.90 1.03 1.29
CA THR A 58 -9.89 0.58 2.25
C THR A 58 -9.79 1.54 3.44
N SER A 59 -9.05 1.18 4.50
CA SER A 59 -8.83 2.06 5.65
C SER A 59 -7.77 3.13 5.39
N ASP A 60 -7.94 4.31 6.03
CA ASP A 60 -6.95 5.39 6.04
C ASP A 60 -5.58 4.90 6.55
N THR A 61 -5.58 4.07 7.60
CA THR A 61 -4.37 3.51 8.18
C THR A 61 -3.60 2.66 7.18
N ARG A 62 -4.28 1.82 6.39
CA ARG A 62 -3.63 1.00 5.38
C ARG A 62 -2.97 1.85 4.29
N ILE A 63 -3.59 2.98 3.92
CA ILE A 63 -2.98 3.93 2.99
C ILE A 63 -1.76 4.60 3.62
N ARG A 64 -1.85 5.08 4.87
CA ARG A 64 -0.72 5.73 5.55
C ARG A 64 0.47 4.80 5.71
N ASN A 65 0.24 3.58 6.17
CA ASN A 65 1.26 2.55 6.32
C ASN A 65 1.93 2.26 4.97
N PHE A 66 1.13 2.09 3.91
CA PHE A 66 1.67 1.90 2.58
C PHE A 66 2.51 3.10 2.10
N GLU A 67 2.04 4.32 2.29
CA GLU A 67 2.78 5.54 1.92
C GLU A 67 4.10 5.71 2.70
N SER A 68 4.18 5.18 3.93
CA SER A 68 5.39 5.20 4.75
C SER A 68 6.29 3.97 4.57
N GLY A 69 6.00 3.10 3.60
CA GLY A 69 6.81 1.89 3.33
C GLY A 69 6.60 0.75 4.34
N GLU A 70 5.57 0.83 5.18
CA GLU A 70 5.24 -0.25 6.11
C GLU A 70 4.61 -1.44 5.35
N PRO A 71 4.88 -2.69 5.80
CA PRO A 71 4.28 -3.86 5.19
C PRO A 71 2.76 -3.83 5.29
N VAL A 72 2.08 -3.97 4.16
CA VAL A 72 0.62 -4.05 4.07
C VAL A 72 0.19 -5.29 3.31
N MET A 73 -0.90 -5.91 3.75
CA MET A 73 -1.49 -7.03 3.02
C MET A 73 -1.96 -6.58 1.63
N MET A 74 -1.74 -7.44 0.64
CA MET A 74 -2.11 -7.22 -0.76
C MET A 74 -1.56 -5.88 -1.31
N SER A 75 -0.29 -5.57 -1.02
CA SER A 75 0.39 -4.34 -1.46
C SER A 75 0.30 -4.14 -2.98
N ASN A 76 0.51 -5.19 -3.78
CA ASN A 76 0.41 -5.12 -5.25
C ASN A 76 -0.98 -4.68 -5.73
N HIS A 77 -2.05 -5.20 -5.11
CA HIS A 77 -3.41 -4.76 -5.42
C HIS A 77 -3.63 -3.29 -5.02
N LEU A 78 -3.11 -2.89 -3.85
CA LEU A 78 -3.18 -1.51 -3.40
C LEU A 78 -2.45 -0.58 -4.37
N ILE A 79 -1.25 -0.92 -4.83
CA ILE A 79 -0.48 -0.15 -5.83
C ILE A 79 -1.31 0.08 -7.10
N SER A 80 -1.86 -0.99 -7.68
CA SER A 80 -2.62 -0.90 -8.93
C SER A 80 -3.86 -0.04 -8.79
N THR A 81 -4.65 -0.26 -7.73
CA THR A 81 -5.89 0.49 -7.49
C THR A 81 -5.61 1.95 -7.13
N TYR A 82 -4.55 2.23 -6.37
CA TYR A 82 -4.09 3.58 -6.07
C TYR A 82 -3.73 4.34 -7.35
N LYS A 83 -2.91 3.74 -8.23
CA LYS A 83 -2.54 4.36 -9.52
C LYS A 83 -3.76 4.71 -10.37
N LEU A 84 -4.71 3.78 -10.50
CA LEU A 84 -5.96 4.01 -11.22
C LEU A 84 -6.80 5.15 -10.63
N ALA A 85 -6.87 5.24 -9.30
CA ALA A 85 -7.58 6.32 -8.62
C ALA A 85 -6.96 7.71 -8.89
N LEU A 86 -5.63 7.80 -8.92
CA LEU A 86 -4.92 9.04 -9.25
C LEU A 86 -5.16 9.44 -10.72
N GLU A 87 -5.04 8.48 -11.63
CA GLU A 87 -5.28 8.69 -13.07
C GLU A 87 -6.71 9.18 -13.34
N LEU A 88 -7.71 8.52 -12.75
CA LEU A 88 -9.11 8.94 -12.84
C LEU A 88 -9.31 10.37 -12.31
N THR A 89 -8.65 10.72 -11.20
CA THR A 89 -8.78 12.06 -10.61
C THR A 89 -8.17 13.12 -11.50
N LYS A 90 -6.98 12.84 -12.07
CA LYS A 90 -6.32 13.71 -13.03
C LYS A 90 -7.21 13.96 -14.25
N MET A 91 -7.75 12.91 -14.87
CA MET A 91 -8.67 13.03 -16.02
C MET A 91 -9.89 13.90 -15.70
N LYS A 92 -10.48 13.75 -14.51
CA LYS A 92 -11.61 14.59 -14.07
C LYS A 92 -11.24 16.07 -13.92
N GLN A 93 -10.04 16.36 -13.41
CA GLN A 93 -9.55 17.73 -13.27
C GLN A 93 -9.30 18.37 -14.64
N GLU A 94 -8.67 17.64 -15.56
CA GLU A 94 -8.41 18.08 -16.93
C GLU A 94 -9.71 18.34 -17.70
N GLN A 95 -10.68 17.44 -17.61
CA GLN A 95 -12.01 17.63 -18.22
C GLN A 95 -12.73 18.86 -17.66
N LYS A 96 -12.64 19.07 -16.34
CA LYS A 96 -13.23 20.25 -15.70
C LYS A 96 -12.62 21.52 -16.26
N LEU A 97 -11.29 21.61 -16.34
CA LEU A 97 -10.57 22.77 -16.89
C LEU A 97 -10.96 23.04 -18.35
N ALA A 98 -11.04 22.00 -19.18
CA ALA A 98 -11.46 22.13 -20.57
C ALA A 98 -12.86 22.74 -20.70
N ASN A 99 -13.81 22.33 -19.85
CA ASN A 99 -15.18 22.84 -19.86
C ASN A 99 -15.33 24.30 -19.39
N PHE A 100 -14.37 24.84 -18.63
CA PHE A 100 -14.38 26.25 -18.18
C PHE A 100 -13.71 27.22 -19.15
N THR A 101 -13.04 26.72 -20.19
CA THR A 101 -12.26 27.54 -21.14
C THR A 101 -13.01 27.77 -22.46
N LEU A 102 -14.22 27.20 -22.59
CA LEU A 102 -15.19 27.40 -23.69
C LEU A 102 -16.32 28.32 -23.23
#